data_AF-A0A5K7ZW83-F1
#
_entry.id   AF-A0A5K7ZW83-F1
#
_cell.length_a   1.000
_cell.length_b   1.000
_cell.length_c   1.000
_cell.angle_alpha   90.00
_cell.angle_beta   90.00
_cell.angle_gamma   90.00
#
_symmetry.space_group_name_H-M   'P 1'
#
loop_
_entity.id
_entity.type
_entity.pdbx_description
1 polymer ?
#
loop_
_entity_poly.entity_id
_entity_poly.type
_entity_poly.pdbx_seq_one_letter_code
_entity_poly.pdbx_strand_id
1 'polypeptide(L)'
;MRVEPKKIFLAGMLLLLMGCNDEKRDFDISDVQNPYMKISHATIDTCEYVSGQLRINGTCSDEGDILMVLPLTPGDKRIIGAPRCSHSRYELLTATFGRPPCKVSLEFGGDQSIQAKVAGTDMYCP
;
A
#
# COMPACT_ATOMS: atom_id res chain seq x y z
N MET A 1 -62.63 -17.49 -25.58
CA MET A 1 -62.21 -16.26 -24.88
C MET A 1 -61.86 -16.68 -23.45
N ARG A 2 -60.58 -16.85 -23.06
CA ARG A 2 -59.67 -15.83 -22.49
C ARG A 2 -60.44 -14.91 -21.53
N VAL A 3 -60.12 -14.82 -20.24
CA VAL A 3 -58.82 -14.41 -19.67
C VAL A 3 -58.66 -14.96 -18.22
N GLU A 4 -57.48 -15.49 -17.89
CA GLU A 4 -57.01 -15.75 -16.52
C GLU A 4 -56.55 -14.44 -15.85
N PRO A 5 -56.81 -14.24 -14.54
CA PRO A 5 -56.02 -13.31 -13.73
C PRO A 5 -55.15 -14.10 -12.74
N LYS A 6 -53.88 -14.35 -13.09
CA LYS A 6 -52.86 -14.75 -12.11
C LYS A 6 -52.53 -13.53 -11.25
N LYS A 7 -52.80 -13.68 -9.96
CA LYS A 7 -52.68 -12.65 -8.92
C LYS A 7 -51.21 -12.27 -8.74
N ILE A 8 -50.96 -10.98 -8.92
CA ILE A 8 -49.75 -10.27 -8.53
C ILE A 8 -49.68 -10.31 -7.00
N PHE A 9 -48.64 -10.95 -6.46
CA PHE A 9 -48.25 -10.81 -5.05
C PHE A 9 -46.92 -10.05 -5.02
N LEU A 10 -47.02 -8.73 -4.86
CA LEU A 10 -45.94 -7.83 -4.53
C LEU A 10 -46.23 -7.28 -3.13
N ALA A 11 -45.44 -7.66 -2.14
CA ALA A 11 -45.06 -6.86 -0.96
C ALA A 11 -44.43 -7.77 0.09
N GLY A 12 -43.17 -7.48 0.48
CA GLY A 12 -42.48 -8.23 1.53
C GLY A 12 -41.00 -7.86 1.65
N MET A 13 -40.74 -6.56 1.78
CA MET A 13 -39.46 -5.97 2.19
C MET A 13 -38.92 -6.63 3.48
N LEU A 14 -37.71 -7.20 3.46
CA LEU A 14 -36.73 -6.97 4.53
C LEU A 14 -35.34 -7.52 4.15
N LEU A 15 -34.38 -6.61 4.23
CA LEU A 15 -32.95 -6.80 4.51
C LEU A 15 -32.54 -8.18 5.03
N LEU A 16 -31.53 -8.77 4.39
CA LEU A 16 -30.32 -9.26 5.07
C LEU A 16 -29.21 -9.46 4.02
N LEU A 17 -28.32 -8.47 3.97
CA LEU A 17 -26.97 -8.61 3.46
C LEU A 17 -26.24 -9.64 4.33
N MET A 18 -26.36 -10.92 3.97
CA MET A 18 -25.45 -11.97 4.42
C MET A 18 -25.17 -12.89 3.25
N GLY A 19 -24.00 -12.66 2.66
CA GLY A 19 -23.40 -13.47 1.63
C GLY A 19 -22.00 -12.95 1.44
N CYS A 20 -21.16 -13.15 2.47
CA CYS A 20 -19.71 -13.11 2.31
C CYS A 20 -19.38 -14.09 1.19
N ASN A 21 -19.08 -13.54 0.02
CA ASN A 21 -18.49 -14.30 -1.06
C ASN A 21 -17.04 -14.51 -0.64
N ASP A 22 -16.77 -15.59 0.09
CA ASP A 22 -15.43 -16.16 0.26
C ASP A 22 -14.95 -16.64 -1.12
N GLU A 23 -14.57 -15.72 -2.00
CA GLU A 23 -13.59 -16.02 -3.05
C GLU A 23 -12.25 -16.22 -2.34
N LYS A 24 -12.05 -17.43 -1.80
CA LYS A 24 -10.71 -18.00 -1.67
C LYS A 24 -10.15 -18.13 -3.08
N ARG A 25 -9.51 -17.07 -3.57
CA ARG A 25 -8.52 -17.20 -4.62
C ARG A 25 -7.26 -17.72 -3.95
N ASP A 26 -7.10 -19.03 -4.02
CA ASP A 26 -5.77 -19.63 -3.93
C ASP A 26 -4.92 -18.94 -5.01
N PHE A 27 -4.03 -18.05 -4.58
CA PHE A 27 -2.96 -17.54 -5.43
C PHE A 27 -2.02 -18.72 -5.65
N ASP A 28 -2.28 -19.48 -6.70
CA ASP A 28 -1.33 -20.41 -7.27
C ASP A 28 -0.20 -19.57 -7.87
N ILE A 29 0.89 -19.41 -7.10
CA ILE A 29 2.13 -18.78 -7.56
C ILE A 29 2.89 -19.84 -8.38
N SER A 30 2.30 -20.22 -9.50
CA SER A 30 2.90 -21.14 -10.46
C SER A 30 2.59 -20.70 -11.89
N ASP A 31 2.63 -19.41 -12.19
CA ASP A 31 2.81 -19.00 -13.59
C ASP A 31 3.42 -17.61 -13.74
N VAL A 32 4.22 -17.47 -14.80
CA VAL A 32 4.97 -16.29 -15.26
C VAL A 32 6.29 -15.99 -14.52
N GLN A 33 7.24 -16.93 -14.61
CA GLN A 33 8.66 -16.51 -14.71
C GLN A 33 8.87 -15.87 -16.10
N ASN A 34 8.70 -14.55 -16.18
CA ASN A 34 9.19 -13.79 -17.33
C ASN A 34 10.70 -13.56 -17.13
N PRO A 35 11.60 -14.22 -17.89
CA PRO A 35 13.05 -14.08 -17.71
C PRO A 35 13.59 -12.69 -18.06
N TYR A 36 12.73 -11.78 -18.57
CA TYR A 36 13.07 -10.39 -18.84
C TYR A 36 12.59 -9.41 -17.75
N MET A 37 11.87 -9.89 -16.73
CA MET A 37 11.47 -9.04 -15.60
C MET A 37 12.62 -9.01 -14.60
N LYS A 38 13.46 -7.97 -14.69
CA LYS A 38 14.52 -7.72 -13.71
C LYS A 38 13.83 -7.38 -12.38
N ILE A 39 13.72 -8.36 -11.49
CA ILE A 39 13.14 -8.16 -10.16
C ILE A 39 14.02 -7.14 -9.45
N SER A 40 13.51 -5.92 -9.37
CA SER A 40 14.19 -4.79 -8.76
C SER A 40 13.93 -4.86 -7.25
N HIS A 41 14.98 -4.87 -6.45
CA HIS A 41 14.89 -5.08 -5.00
C HIS A 41 15.33 -3.83 -4.25
N ALA A 42 14.47 -3.28 -3.40
CA ALA A 42 14.80 -2.28 -2.39
C ALA A 42 14.65 -2.85 -0.96
N THR A 43 15.33 -2.24 0.01
CA THR A 43 15.18 -2.51 1.47
C THR A 43 14.92 -1.19 2.19
N ILE A 44 14.34 -1.23 3.39
CA ILE A 44 14.31 -0.10 4.32
C ILE A 44 15.14 -0.51 5.53
N ASP A 45 16.29 0.13 5.72
CA ASP A 45 17.22 -0.20 6.80
C ASP A 45 16.90 0.61 8.05
N THR A 46 16.55 1.90 7.86
CA THR A 46 16.13 2.80 8.92
C THR A 46 14.91 3.61 8.49
N CYS A 47 13.93 3.75 9.37
CA CYS A 47 12.75 4.58 9.19
C CYS A 47 12.36 5.18 10.54
N GLU A 48 12.72 6.44 10.79
CA GLU A 48 12.58 7.07 12.10
C GLU A 48 12.08 8.52 12.01
N TYR A 49 11.42 8.96 13.08
CA TYR A 49 11.00 10.35 13.24
C TYR A 49 11.82 11.02 14.35
N VAL A 50 12.69 11.95 13.97
CA VAL A 50 13.64 12.62 14.87
C VAL A 50 13.59 14.12 14.64
N SER A 51 13.45 14.89 15.73
CA SER A 51 13.43 16.37 15.68
C SER A 51 12.40 16.95 14.69
N GLY A 52 11.26 16.29 14.57
CA GLY A 52 10.18 16.71 13.68
C GLY A 52 10.32 16.27 12.22
N GLN A 53 11.40 15.59 11.86
CA GLN A 53 11.69 15.13 10.50
C GLN A 53 11.58 13.62 10.39
N LEU A 54 11.01 13.14 9.29
CA LEU A 54 11.07 11.73 8.89
C LEU A 54 12.39 11.48 8.14
N ARG A 55 13.12 10.47 8.58
CA ARG A 55 14.39 10.01 8.00
C ARG A 55 14.25 8.57 7.57
N ILE A 56 14.57 8.29 6.31
CA ILE A 56 14.46 6.95 5.73
C ILE A 56 15.71 6.67 4.92
N ASN A 57 16.36 5.55 5.21
CA ASN A 57 17.51 5.06 4.45
C ASN A 57 17.30 3.60 4.10
N GLY A 58 17.89 3.18 3.00
CA GLY A 58 17.92 1.78 2.63
C GLY A 58 18.84 1.49 1.46
N THR A 59 18.75 0.25 0.97
CA THR A 59 19.51 -0.24 -0.17
C THR A 59 18.62 -0.58 -1.34
N CYS A 60 19.23 -0.68 -2.52
CA CYS A 60 18.55 -0.96 -3.78
C CYS A 60 19.49 -1.72 -4.73
N SER A 61 18.93 -2.67 -5.49
CA SER A 61 19.68 -3.49 -6.46
C SER A 61 20.04 -2.72 -7.73
N ASP A 62 19.24 -1.73 -8.08
CA ASP A 62 19.29 -1.03 -9.36
C ASP A 62 19.21 0.49 -9.17
N GLU A 63 19.93 1.23 -10.00
CA GLU A 63 19.83 2.69 -10.05
C GLU A 63 18.43 3.11 -10.54
N GLY A 64 17.84 4.14 -9.91
CA GLY A 64 16.52 4.62 -10.31
C GLY A 64 15.87 5.49 -9.24
N ASP A 65 14.67 5.99 -9.52
CA ASP A 65 13.91 6.76 -8.54
C ASP A 65 13.08 5.82 -7.67
N ILE A 66 13.05 6.11 -6.36
CA ILE A 66 12.24 5.38 -5.38
C ILE A 66 11.09 6.27 -4.98
N LEU A 67 9.85 5.85 -5.22
CA LEU A 67 8.69 6.63 -4.81
C LEU A 67 8.33 6.32 -3.36
N MET A 68 8.30 7.32 -2.49
CA MET A 68 7.88 7.16 -1.11
C MET A 68 6.53 7.82 -0.87
N VAL A 69 5.63 7.04 -0.28
CA VAL A 69 4.23 7.41 -0.04
C VAL A 69 3.82 7.18 1.40
N LEU A 70 3.02 8.09 1.95
CA LEU A 70 2.39 7.94 3.26
C LEU A 70 0.98 7.36 3.12
N PRO A 71 0.72 6.16 3.65
CA PRO A 71 -0.63 5.68 3.88
C PRO A 71 -1.15 6.27 5.19
N LEU A 72 -1.75 7.46 5.15
CA LEU A 72 -2.39 8.07 6.33
C LEU A 72 -3.75 7.44 6.65
N THR A 73 -4.49 7.04 5.62
CA THR A 73 -5.78 6.32 5.71
C THR A 73 -5.86 5.26 4.60
N PRO A 74 -6.76 4.26 4.71
CA PRO A 74 -7.03 3.35 3.61
C PRO A 74 -7.41 4.14 2.34
N GLY A 75 -6.57 4.07 1.31
CA GLY A 75 -6.76 4.77 0.04
C GLY A 75 -6.02 6.11 -0.11
N ASP A 76 -5.40 6.65 0.95
CA ASP A 76 -4.53 7.84 0.82
C ASP A 76 -3.11 7.42 0.40
N LYS A 77 -2.61 8.05 -0.67
CA LYS A 77 -1.26 7.82 -1.22
C LYS A 77 -0.59 9.17 -1.44
N ARG A 78 -0.13 9.83 -0.36
CA ARG A 78 0.59 11.10 -0.47
C ARG A 78 2.07 10.85 -0.71
N ILE A 79 2.58 11.35 -1.82
CA ILE A 79 4.00 11.32 -2.12
C ILE A 79 4.73 12.25 -1.15
N ILE A 80 5.73 11.72 -0.45
CA ILE A 80 6.58 12.48 0.48
C ILE A 80 7.99 12.72 -0.05
N GLY A 81 8.38 11.98 -1.07
CA GLY A 81 9.67 12.13 -1.71
C GLY A 81 9.86 11.12 -2.82
N ALA A 82 10.82 11.41 -3.69
CA ALA A 82 11.28 10.50 -4.72
C ALA A 82 12.82 10.49 -4.74
N PRO A 83 13.50 9.98 -3.68
CA PRO A 83 14.94 9.93 -3.68
C PRO A 83 15.45 9.01 -4.78
N ARG A 84 16.60 9.37 -5.33
CA ARG A 84 17.28 8.53 -6.31
C ARG A 84 18.10 7.47 -5.58
N CYS A 85 17.85 6.20 -5.90
CA CYS A 85 18.79 5.13 -5.64
C CYS A 85 20.07 5.38 -6.44
N SER A 86 21.19 5.54 -5.73
CA SER A 86 22.50 5.59 -6.36
C SER A 86 23.56 4.90 -5.52
N HIS A 87 24.48 4.20 -6.20
CA HIS A 87 25.49 3.35 -5.59
C HIS A 87 24.88 2.36 -4.59
N SER A 88 23.77 1.75 -5.00
CA SER A 88 22.98 0.78 -4.21
C SER A 88 22.40 1.33 -2.90
N ARG A 89 22.25 2.65 -2.78
CA ARG A 89 21.74 3.32 -1.58
C ARG A 89 20.78 4.44 -1.92
N TYR A 90 19.89 4.73 -0.99
CA TYR A 90 19.03 5.90 -1.06
C TYR A 90 18.79 6.47 0.33
N GLU A 91 18.46 7.75 0.37
CA GLU A 91 18.13 8.49 1.59
C GLU A 91 17.02 9.50 1.29
N LEU A 92 16.04 9.58 2.19
CA LEU A 92 15.06 10.66 2.22
C LEU A 92 15.10 11.35 3.59
N LEU A 93 15.42 12.64 3.55
CA LEU A 93 15.20 13.57 4.65
C LEU A 93 14.06 14.52 4.28
N THR A 94 12.98 14.46 5.05
CA THR A 94 11.80 15.30 4.83
C THR A 94 11.89 16.63 5.57
N ALA A 95 11.06 17.59 5.14
CA ALA A 95 10.80 18.79 5.91
C ALA A 95 10.11 18.46 7.25
N THR A 96 10.19 19.39 8.21
CA THR A 96 9.59 19.23 9.52
C THR A 96 8.06 19.09 9.42
N PHE A 97 7.50 18.00 9.94
CA PHE A 97 6.06 17.77 10.06
C PHE A 97 5.56 18.15 11.45
N GLY A 98 4.27 18.53 11.55
CA GLY A 98 3.63 18.76 12.85
C GLY A 98 3.24 17.49 13.60
N ARG A 99 2.89 16.41 12.88
CA ARG A 99 2.60 15.08 13.44
C ARG A 99 3.35 14.02 12.64
N PRO A 100 4.02 13.05 13.31
CA PRO A 100 4.68 11.97 12.61
C PRO A 100 3.69 11.00 11.94
N PRO A 101 4.01 10.45 10.76
CA PRO A 101 3.31 9.31 10.21
C PRO A 101 3.67 8.02 10.96
N CYS A 102 2.71 7.10 11.11
CA CYS A 102 2.94 5.80 11.78
C CYS A 102 3.64 4.78 10.89
N LYS A 103 3.42 4.89 9.57
CA LYS A 103 3.93 3.98 8.56
C LYS A 103 4.28 4.73 7.29
N VAL A 104 5.21 4.17 6.54
CA VAL A 104 5.59 4.61 5.19
C VAL A 104 5.50 3.43 4.26
N SER A 105 5.10 3.68 3.02
CA SER A 105 5.16 2.73 1.92
C SER A 105 6.17 3.21 0.88
N LEU A 106 7.03 2.32 0.44
CA LEU A 106 8.03 2.54 -0.60
C LEU A 106 7.60 1.76 -1.84
N GLU A 107 7.56 2.42 -2.99
CA GLU A 107 7.33 1.81 -4.30
C GLU A 107 8.62 1.94 -5.13
N PHE A 108 9.14 0.82 -5.63
CA PHE A 108 10.34 0.76 -6.47
C PHE A 108 10.05 -0.05 -7.72
N GLY A 109 10.51 0.40 -8.89
CA GLY A 109 10.29 -0.30 -10.17
C GLY A 109 8.83 -0.39 -10.65
N GLY A 110 7.85 0.04 -9.85
CA GLY A 110 6.41 -0.09 -10.12
C GLY A 110 5.83 -1.48 -9.82
N ASP A 111 6.68 -2.43 -9.46
CA ASP A 111 6.36 -3.83 -9.18
C ASP A 111 6.59 -4.22 -7.71
N GLN A 112 7.44 -3.48 -6.98
CA GLN A 112 7.71 -3.73 -5.57
C GLN A 112 7.08 -2.65 -4.66
N SER A 113 6.38 -3.10 -3.61
CA SER A 113 5.88 -2.24 -2.53
C SER A 113 6.31 -2.75 -1.16
N ILE A 114 6.98 -1.91 -0.36
CA ILE A 114 7.51 -2.24 0.96
C ILE A 114 6.91 -1.30 1.99
N GLN A 115 6.42 -1.83 3.11
CA GLN A 115 5.91 -1.00 4.21
C GLN A 115 6.83 -1.08 5.43
N ALA A 116 7.09 0.06 6.06
CA ALA A 116 7.82 0.15 7.32
C ALA A 116 7.03 0.95 8.36
N LYS A 117 7.11 0.52 9.62
CA LYS A 117 6.70 1.35 10.76
C LYS A 117 7.75 2.44 10.99
N VAL A 118 7.32 3.60 11.44
CA VAL A 118 8.22 4.71 11.76
C VAL A 118 8.60 4.61 13.24
N ALA A 119 9.89 4.47 13.53
CA ALA A 119 10.39 4.47 14.90
C ALA A 119 10.25 5.86 15.54
N GLY A 120 9.98 5.90 16.85
CA GLY A 120 9.84 7.16 17.60
C GLY A 120 8.44 7.77 17.54
N THR A 121 7.47 7.08 16.93
CA THR A 121 6.09 7.58 16.77
C THR A 121 5.07 6.84 17.64
N ASP A 122 5.52 5.99 18.56
CA ASP A 122 4.67 5.07 19.33
C ASP A 122 3.58 5.80 20.12
N MET A 123 3.91 6.96 20.70
CA MET A 123 2.97 7.82 21.43
C MET A 123 1.85 8.40 20.54
N TYR A 124 2.04 8.44 19.23
CA TYR A 124 1.10 9.05 18.27
C TYR A 124 0.25 8.02 17.52
N CYS A 125 0.59 6.74 17.65
CA CYS A 125 0.13 5.64 16.80
C CYS A 125 -0.35 4.46 17.67
N PRO A 126 -1.53 4.59 18.31
CA PRO A 126 -2.11 3.54 19.17
C PRO A 126 -2.55 2.30 18.39
#